data_AF-A0A935MZX9-F1
#
_entry.id   AF-A0A935MZX9-F1
#
_cell.length_a   1.000
_cell.length_b   1.000
_cell.length_c   1.000
_cell.angle_alpha   90.00
_cell.angle_beta   90.00
_cell.angle_gamma   90.00
#
_symmetry.space_group_name_H-M   'P 1'
#
loop_
_entity.id
_entity.type
_entity.pdbx_description
1 polymer ?
#
loop_
_entity_poly.entity_id
_entity_poly.type
_entity_poly.pdbx_seq_one_letter_code
_entity_poly.pdbx_strand_id
1 'polypeptide(L)'
;MNKYHLPLGLLLAALSLGATAGTMTCPDLAGAVQVNACPSEDELKHTYSGFCSDTAKAYANQTDSCIKYEDYREMKNVALWESKDGAFSGYISCALPTDQLKASKLSTMAVERQGKLNKLVCSYANSVRLTYRTKAACAVVNEKACTANPASCTATCD
;
A
#
# COMPACT_ATOMS: atom_id res chain seq x y z
N MET A 1 -47.20 -42.83 -27.35
CA MET A 1 -45.90 -42.90 -26.63
C MET A 1 -45.06 -41.73 -27.13
N ASN A 2 -45.07 -40.58 -26.47
CA ASN A 2 -44.30 -40.22 -25.26
C ASN A 2 -42.95 -39.59 -25.63
N LYS A 3 -42.87 -38.24 -25.68
CA LYS A 3 -42.13 -37.40 -24.71
C LYS A 3 -41.90 -35.99 -25.27
N TYR A 4 -42.43 -35.04 -24.51
CA TYR A 4 -42.18 -33.61 -24.64
C TYR A 4 -40.70 -33.31 -24.42
N HIS A 5 -40.04 -32.66 -25.38
CA HIS A 5 -38.74 -32.04 -25.16
C HIS A 5 -38.96 -30.60 -24.70
N LEU A 6 -38.92 -30.41 -23.39
CA LEU A 6 -38.87 -29.11 -22.71
C LEU A 6 -37.59 -28.37 -23.13
N PRO A 7 -37.63 -27.11 -23.59
CA PRO A 7 -36.41 -26.33 -23.76
C PRO A 7 -36.02 -25.75 -22.40
N LEU A 8 -35.20 -26.49 -21.64
CA LEU A 8 -34.58 -26.00 -20.41
C LEU A 8 -33.22 -25.38 -20.76
N GLY A 9 -33.20 -24.10 -21.11
CA GLY A 9 -31.98 -23.44 -21.55
C GLY A 9 -32.05 -21.92 -21.50
N LEU A 10 -32.64 -21.35 -20.44
CA LEU A 10 -32.60 -19.91 -20.22
C LEU A 10 -32.61 -19.65 -18.72
N LEU A 11 -31.43 -19.48 -18.09
CA LEU A 11 -31.22 -18.84 -16.78
C LEU A 11 -29.72 -18.91 -16.41
N LEU A 12 -28.88 -18.10 -17.05
CA LEU A 12 -27.48 -17.90 -16.65
C LEU A 12 -27.00 -16.46 -16.86
N ALA A 13 -27.91 -15.49 -16.75
CA ALA A 13 -27.63 -14.06 -16.99
C ALA A 13 -28.06 -13.16 -15.83
N ALA A 14 -27.62 -13.45 -14.58
CA ALA A 14 -27.92 -12.56 -13.45
C ALA A 14 -26.89 -12.56 -12.31
N LEU A 15 -25.61 -12.86 -12.58
CA LEU A 15 -24.52 -12.65 -11.62
C LEU A 15 -23.47 -11.69 -12.19
N SER A 16 -23.91 -10.62 -12.83
CA SER A 16 -23.11 -9.39 -12.89
C SER A 16 -23.22 -8.74 -11.51
N LEU A 17 -22.38 -9.16 -10.56
CA LEU A 17 -22.10 -8.34 -9.38
C LEU A 17 -21.49 -7.05 -9.91
N GLY A 18 -22.32 -6.02 -10.07
CA GLY A 18 -21.81 -4.65 -10.23
C GLY A 18 -20.92 -4.39 -9.02
N ALA A 19 -19.68 -3.99 -9.27
CA ALA A 19 -18.80 -3.54 -8.21
C ALA A 19 -19.51 -2.37 -7.50
N THR A 20 -19.91 -2.59 -6.25
CA THR A 20 -20.48 -1.52 -5.44
C THR A 20 -19.33 -0.60 -5.06
N ALA A 21 -19.42 0.66 -5.47
CA ALA A 21 -18.64 1.77 -4.97
C ALA A 21 -18.45 1.65 -3.44
N GLY A 22 -17.27 1.22 -3.00
CA GLY A 22 -16.95 1.04 -1.59
C GLY A 22 -16.50 2.36 -0.99
N THR A 23 -17.14 2.79 0.09
CA THR A 23 -16.59 3.88 0.91
C THR A 23 -15.40 3.35 1.69
N MET A 24 -14.24 3.95 1.47
CA MET A 24 -12.98 3.63 2.11
C MET A 24 -12.60 4.70 3.13
N THR A 25 -12.11 4.29 4.28
CA THR A 25 -11.50 5.15 5.30
C THR A 25 -10.04 4.77 5.50
N CYS A 26 -9.24 5.74 5.93
CA CYS A 26 -7.88 5.44 6.35
C CYS A 26 -7.88 4.64 7.66
N PRO A 27 -7.06 3.59 7.79
CA PRO A 27 -7.02 2.78 9.00
C PRO A 27 -6.42 3.54 10.18
N ASP A 28 -6.82 3.16 11.40
CA ASP A 28 -6.12 3.54 12.63
C ASP A 28 -4.85 2.68 12.78
N LEU A 29 -3.71 3.33 13.06
CA LEU A 29 -2.43 2.65 13.22
C LEU A 29 -2.30 1.91 14.57
N ALA A 30 -3.17 2.17 15.54
CA ALA A 30 -3.17 1.44 16.81
C ALA A 30 -3.31 -0.08 16.61
N GLY A 31 -4.09 -0.47 15.59
CA GLY A 31 -4.31 -1.87 15.20
C GLY A 31 -3.36 -2.39 14.12
N ALA A 32 -2.40 -1.60 13.65
CA ALA A 32 -1.47 -2.03 12.60
C ALA A 32 -0.53 -3.14 13.08
N VAL A 33 -0.19 -4.04 12.16
CA VAL A 33 0.62 -5.23 12.42
C VAL A 33 1.85 -5.22 11.52
N GLN A 34 3.00 -5.55 12.12
CA GLN A 34 4.22 -5.77 11.37
C GLN A 34 4.21 -7.17 10.76
N VAL A 35 4.38 -7.26 9.44
CA VAL A 35 4.27 -8.53 8.70
C VAL A 35 5.61 -9.26 8.61
N ASN A 36 6.72 -8.52 8.47
CA ASN A 36 8.06 -9.08 8.46
C ASN A 36 8.99 -8.35 9.45
N ALA A 37 10.02 -9.08 9.89
CA ALA A 37 11.05 -8.50 10.74
C ALA A 37 11.79 -7.36 10.04
N CYS A 38 12.31 -6.44 10.85
CA CYS A 38 13.28 -5.45 10.39
C CYS A 38 14.58 -6.14 9.98
N PRO A 39 15.22 -5.71 8.88
CA PRO A 39 16.48 -6.31 8.45
C PRO A 39 17.55 -6.05 9.51
N SER A 40 18.39 -7.05 9.76
CA SER A 40 19.58 -6.93 10.58
C SER A 40 20.63 -6.06 9.89
N GLU A 41 21.59 -5.55 10.67
CA GLU A 41 22.69 -4.75 10.16
C GLU A 41 23.56 -5.55 9.16
N ASP A 42 23.74 -6.85 9.38
CA ASP A 42 24.49 -7.71 8.47
C ASP A 42 23.74 -7.96 7.16
N GLU A 43 22.41 -8.14 7.21
CA GLU A 43 21.57 -8.24 6.00
C GLU A 43 21.58 -6.93 5.19
N LEU A 44 21.56 -5.78 5.86
CA LEU A 44 21.67 -4.47 5.20
C LEU A 44 23.02 -4.30 4.51
N LYS A 45 24.13 -4.62 5.18
CA LYS A 45 25.47 -4.58 4.58
C LYS A 45 25.61 -5.56 3.40
N HIS A 46 25.05 -6.77 3.55
CA HIS A 46 25.07 -7.76 2.48
C HIS A 46 24.30 -7.26 1.25
N THR A 47 23.06 -6.80 1.44
CA THR A 47 22.22 -6.30 0.34
C THR A 47 22.74 -4.99 -0.27
N TYR A 48 23.43 -4.15 0.51
CA TYR A 48 24.15 -2.97 -0.01
C TYR A 48 25.21 -3.37 -1.04
N SER A 49 25.99 -4.42 -0.76
CA SER A 49 26.99 -4.92 -1.71
C SER A 49 26.33 -5.35 -3.03
N GLY A 50 25.17 -6.01 -2.97
CA GLY A 50 24.36 -6.37 -4.13
C GLY A 50 23.83 -5.14 -4.88
N PHE A 51 23.26 -4.17 -4.16
CA PHE A 51 22.74 -2.92 -4.72
C PHE A 51 23.82 -2.10 -5.44
N CYS A 52 25.03 -2.06 -4.89
CA CYS A 52 26.15 -1.31 -5.46
C CYS A 52 26.92 -2.08 -6.53
N SER A 53 26.86 -3.41 -6.53
CA SER A 53 27.47 -4.25 -7.55
C SER A 53 26.55 -4.52 -8.74
N ASP A 54 25.33 -3.96 -8.75
CA ASP A 54 24.35 -4.16 -9.81
C ASP A 54 24.93 -3.75 -11.17
N THR A 55 25.41 -4.78 -11.86
CA THR A 55 26.24 -4.68 -13.07
C THR A 55 25.53 -3.97 -14.21
N ALA A 56 24.21 -3.82 -14.15
CA ALA A 56 23.44 -2.98 -15.07
C ALA A 56 24.00 -1.55 -15.14
N LYS A 57 24.53 -1.01 -14.02
CA LYS A 57 25.19 0.31 -14.01
C LYS A 57 26.59 0.29 -14.61
N ALA A 58 27.36 -0.78 -14.34
CA ALA A 58 28.71 -0.97 -14.88
C ALA A 58 28.69 -1.11 -16.41
N TYR A 59 27.71 -1.81 -16.98
CA TYR A 59 27.54 -1.94 -18.43
C TYR A 59 26.83 -0.75 -19.09
N ALA A 60 26.24 0.16 -18.30
CA ALA A 60 25.61 1.39 -18.78
C ALA A 60 26.55 2.61 -18.75
N ASN A 61 27.86 2.43 -18.53
CA ASN A 61 28.86 3.51 -18.35
C ASN A 61 28.47 4.52 -17.25
N GLN A 62 27.65 4.12 -16.28
CA GLN A 62 27.33 4.96 -15.13
C GLN A 62 28.46 4.79 -14.11
N THR A 63 29.39 5.74 -14.10
CA THR A 63 30.57 5.77 -13.23
C THR A 63 30.30 6.40 -11.86
N ASP A 64 29.05 6.75 -11.55
CA ASP A 64 28.71 7.35 -10.28
C ASP A 64 29.00 6.37 -9.14
N SER A 65 29.73 6.85 -8.13
CA SER A 65 29.94 6.11 -6.89
C SER A 65 28.59 5.69 -6.33
N CYS A 66 28.48 4.45 -5.84
CA CYS A 66 27.30 4.03 -5.11
C CYS A 66 26.98 5.03 -3.97
N ILE A 67 25.69 5.21 -3.66
CA ILE A 67 25.27 6.04 -2.52
C ILE A 67 25.97 5.59 -1.25
N LYS A 68 26.09 6.47 -0.26
CA LYS A 68 26.68 6.09 1.02
C LYS A 68 25.82 5.02 1.69
N TYR A 69 26.47 4.16 2.48
CA TYR A 69 25.78 3.09 3.18
C TYR A 69 24.69 3.62 4.11
N GLU A 70 24.89 4.79 4.72
CA GLU A 70 23.92 5.43 5.60
C GLU A 70 22.62 5.79 4.84
N ASP A 71 22.75 6.35 3.63
CA ASP A 71 21.62 6.69 2.77
C ASP A 71 20.89 5.42 2.28
N TYR A 72 21.66 4.37 1.94
CA TYR A 72 21.11 3.06 1.61
C TYR A 72 20.33 2.47 2.79
N ARG A 73 20.92 2.50 3.98
CA ARG A 73 20.33 2.00 5.22
C ARG A 73 19.05 2.76 5.53
N GLU A 74 19.01 4.07 5.40
CA GLU A 74 17.77 4.85 5.58
C GLU A 74 16.65 4.39 4.64
N MET A 75 16.99 4.13 3.37
CA MET A 75 16.03 3.67 2.36
C MET A 75 15.57 2.22 2.59
N LYS A 76 16.44 1.33 3.06
CA LYS A 76 16.20 -0.13 3.08
C LYS A 76 15.92 -0.70 4.47
N ASN A 77 16.20 0.05 5.54
CA ASN A 77 15.86 -0.34 6.90
C ASN A 77 14.37 -0.12 7.18
N VAL A 78 13.54 -0.86 6.45
CA VAL A 78 12.08 -0.79 6.50
C VAL A 78 11.48 -2.19 6.65
N ALA A 79 10.32 -2.27 7.29
CA ALA A 79 9.50 -3.46 7.35
C ALA A 79 8.11 -3.19 6.76
N LEU A 80 7.47 -4.22 6.22
CA LEU A 80 6.09 -4.19 5.79
C LEU A 80 5.18 -4.18 7.02
N TRP A 81 4.27 -3.21 7.02
CA TRP A 81 3.19 -3.09 7.98
C TRP A 81 1.85 -3.09 7.24
N GLU A 82 0.86 -3.63 7.91
CA GLU A 82 -0.51 -3.72 7.40
C GLU A 82 -1.51 -3.14 8.41
N SER A 83 -2.63 -2.63 7.89
CA SER A 83 -3.80 -2.33 8.70
C SER A 83 -4.32 -3.60 9.38
N LYS A 84 -5.13 -3.44 10.43
CA LYS A 84 -5.69 -4.57 11.20
C LYS A 84 -6.41 -5.61 10.33
N ASP A 85 -7.03 -5.17 9.23
CA ASP A 85 -7.77 -5.99 8.27
C ASP A 85 -6.93 -6.42 7.05
N GLY A 86 -5.66 -6.02 6.96
CA GLY A 86 -4.77 -6.32 5.84
C GLY A 86 -5.07 -5.54 4.55
N ALA A 87 -6.07 -4.66 4.53
CA ALA A 87 -6.48 -3.97 3.30
C ALA A 87 -5.48 -2.89 2.84
N PHE A 88 -4.80 -2.25 3.78
CA PHE A 88 -3.79 -1.23 3.53
C PHE A 88 -2.42 -1.74 3.97
N SER A 89 -1.41 -1.45 3.17
CA SER A 89 -0.03 -1.84 3.49
C SER A 89 1.00 -0.77 3.14
N GLY A 90 2.13 -0.79 3.82
CA GLY A 90 3.23 0.16 3.60
C GLY A 90 4.54 -0.32 4.20
N TYR A 91 5.65 0.12 3.59
CA TYR A 91 6.98 -0.07 4.17
C TYR A 91 7.27 1.10 5.10
N ILE A 92 7.57 0.79 6.36
CA ILE A 92 7.78 1.77 7.43
C ILE A 92 9.19 1.59 7.99
N SER A 93 9.86 2.70 8.27
CA SER A 93 11.20 2.71 8.85
C SER A 93 11.25 1.92 10.15
N CYS A 94 12.22 1.02 10.24
CA CYS A 94 12.53 0.25 11.44
C CYS A 94 13.22 1.08 12.53
N ALA A 95 13.59 2.33 12.23
CA ALA A 95 14.06 3.28 13.22
C ALA A 95 12.91 3.98 13.97
N LEU A 96 11.68 3.90 13.48
CA LEU A 96 10.51 4.47 14.14
C LEU A 96 10.03 3.56 15.27
N PRO A 97 10.00 4.02 16.53
CA PRO A 97 9.47 3.22 17.63
C PRO A 97 8.01 2.81 17.41
N THR A 98 7.68 1.56 17.73
CA THR A 98 6.34 0.98 17.49
C THR A 98 5.23 1.74 18.20
N ASP A 99 5.47 2.24 19.41
CA ASP A 99 4.53 3.07 20.15
C ASP A 99 4.25 4.40 19.44
N GLN A 100 5.29 5.05 18.89
CA GLN A 100 5.14 6.27 18.08
C GLN A 100 4.42 6.00 16.76
N LEU A 101 4.71 4.87 16.11
CA LEU A 101 3.97 4.44 14.92
C LEU A 101 2.48 4.25 15.23
N LYS A 102 2.17 3.49 16.27
CA LYS A 102 0.77 3.18 16.65
C LYS A 102 0.00 4.41 17.13
N ALA A 103 0.69 5.42 17.66
CA ALA A 103 0.10 6.70 18.05
C ALA A 103 0.06 7.74 16.91
N SER A 104 0.60 7.43 15.72
CA SER A 104 0.70 8.39 14.63
C SER A 104 -0.68 8.75 14.07
N LYS A 105 -0.95 10.06 14.00
CA LYS A 105 -2.23 10.59 13.54
C LYS A 105 -2.24 10.74 12.02
N LEU A 106 -3.42 10.51 11.44
CA LEU A 106 -3.69 10.76 10.03
C LEU A 106 -3.49 12.25 9.71
N SER A 107 -2.79 12.53 8.63
CA SER A 107 -2.56 13.89 8.14
C SER A 107 -3.35 14.13 6.85
N THR A 108 -3.19 13.25 5.85
CA THR A 108 -3.79 13.42 4.52
C THR A 108 -4.22 12.09 3.91
N MET A 109 -5.17 12.18 2.97
CA MET A 109 -5.52 11.08 2.06
C MET A 109 -5.41 11.58 0.62
N ALA A 110 -4.82 10.77 -0.27
CA ALA A 110 -4.67 11.10 -1.69
C ALA A 110 -4.82 9.86 -2.57
N VAL A 111 -5.25 10.06 -3.82
CA VAL A 111 -5.21 9.02 -4.85
C VAL A 111 -3.99 9.24 -5.74
N GLU A 112 -3.13 8.23 -5.84
CA GLU A 112 -2.00 8.20 -6.76
C GLU A 112 -2.19 7.13 -7.83
N ARG A 113 -1.59 7.34 -9.01
CA ARG A 113 -1.61 6.37 -10.11
C ARG A 113 -0.26 5.64 -10.20
N GLN A 114 -0.28 4.31 -10.23
CA GLN A 114 0.91 3.49 -10.48
C GLN A 114 0.64 2.47 -11.59
N GLY A 115 1.16 2.72 -12.79
CA GLY A 115 0.94 1.86 -13.95
C GLY A 115 -0.55 1.74 -14.29
N LYS A 116 -1.15 0.56 -14.09
CA LYS A 116 -2.60 0.31 -14.27
C LYS A 116 -3.42 0.29 -12.96
N LEU A 117 -2.78 0.49 -11.81
CA LEU A 117 -3.42 0.56 -10.50
C LEU A 117 -3.63 2.01 -10.00
N ASN A 118 -4.72 2.21 -9.26
CA ASN A 118 -4.91 3.33 -8.36
C ASN A 118 -4.44 2.93 -6.96
N LYS A 119 -3.85 3.90 -6.26
CA LYS A 119 -3.37 3.79 -4.89
C LYS A 119 -4.10 4.82 -4.05
N LEU A 120 -4.94 4.38 -3.13
CA LEU A 120 -5.44 5.26 -2.08
C LEU A 120 -4.41 5.29 -0.96
N VAL A 121 -3.75 6.43 -0.80
CA VAL A 121 -2.65 6.64 0.14
C VAL A 121 -3.17 7.41 1.34
N CYS A 122 -3.01 6.80 2.52
CA CYS A 122 -3.18 7.44 3.81
C CYS A 122 -1.80 7.82 4.35
N SER A 123 -1.58 9.12 4.57
CA SER A 123 -0.34 9.64 5.14
C SER A 123 -0.58 10.05 6.58
N TYR A 124 0.41 9.75 7.43
CA TYR A 124 0.37 10.02 8.86
C TYR A 124 1.59 10.85 9.24
N ALA A 125 1.68 11.25 10.52
CA ALA A 125 2.91 11.82 11.06
C ALA A 125 4.13 10.89 10.83
N ASN A 126 5.35 11.45 10.96
CA ASN A 126 6.60 10.72 10.80
C ASN A 126 6.79 10.04 9.44
N SER A 127 6.22 10.63 8.38
CA SER A 127 6.31 10.14 7.00
C SER A 127 5.76 8.71 6.80
N VAL A 128 4.92 8.23 7.73
CA VAL A 128 4.27 6.92 7.61
C VAL A 128 3.19 6.98 6.53
N ARG A 129 3.17 5.96 5.67
CA ARG A 129 2.21 5.85 4.57
C ARG A 129 1.68 4.43 4.47
N LEU A 130 0.36 4.27 4.56
CA LEU A 130 -0.31 3.01 4.23
C LEU A 130 -1.13 3.19 2.95
N THR A 131 -1.13 2.16 2.11
CA THR A 131 -1.73 2.22 0.77
C THR A 131 -2.70 1.07 0.53
N TYR A 132 -3.91 1.40 0.10
CA TYR A 132 -4.83 0.47 -0.53
C TYR A 132 -4.62 0.52 -2.05
N ARG A 133 -4.48 -0.64 -2.69
CA ARG A 133 -4.23 -0.76 -4.14
C ARG A 133 -5.43 -1.38 -4.82
N THR A 134 -5.88 -0.78 -5.91
CA THR A 134 -7.01 -1.31 -6.67
C THR A 134 -6.91 -0.97 -8.15
N LYS A 135 -7.63 -1.73 -8.98
CA LYS A 135 -7.86 -1.41 -10.40
C LYS A 135 -9.08 -0.50 -10.58
N ALA A 136 -9.95 -0.45 -9.57
CA ALA A 136 -11.10 0.42 -9.46
C ALA A 136 -10.73 1.88 -9.63
N ALA A 137 -11.66 2.70 -10.12
CA ALA A 137 -11.51 4.15 -10.01
C ALA A 137 -11.59 4.52 -8.52
N CYS A 138 -10.79 5.48 -8.05
CA CYS A 138 -10.88 5.96 -6.67
C CYS A 138 -10.84 7.48 -6.65
N ALA A 139 -11.61 8.10 -5.77
CA ALA A 139 -11.59 9.54 -5.52
C ALA A 139 -11.75 9.83 -4.01
N VAL A 140 -10.95 10.78 -3.49
CA VAL A 140 -11.13 11.29 -2.13
C VAL A 140 -12.34 12.22 -2.12
N VAL A 141 -13.27 12.00 -1.19
CA VAL A 141 -14.51 12.80 -1.09
C VAL A 141 -14.23 14.14 -0.42
N ASN A 142 -13.40 14.15 0.63
CA ASN A 142 -13.04 15.37 1.35
C ASN A 142 -11.62 15.30 1.93
N GLU A 143 -10.64 15.78 1.17
CA GLU A 143 -9.23 15.81 1.55
C GLU A 143 -8.96 16.66 2.81
N LYS A 144 -9.74 17.73 3.02
CA LYS A 144 -9.56 18.67 4.13
C LYS A 144 -10.07 18.11 5.46
N ALA A 145 -10.88 17.05 5.42
CA ALA A 145 -11.37 16.40 6.63
C ALA A 145 -10.28 15.62 7.37
N CYS A 146 -9.20 15.19 6.70
CA CYS A 146 -8.23 14.26 7.27
C CYS A 146 -7.51 14.77 8.52
N THR A 147 -7.23 16.06 8.60
CA THR A 147 -6.64 16.67 9.81
C THR A 147 -7.69 17.13 10.82
N ALA A 148 -8.84 17.64 10.37
CA ALA A 148 -9.85 18.26 11.23
C ALA A 148 -10.85 17.26 11.83
N ASN A 149 -11.22 16.23 11.07
CA ASN A 149 -12.12 15.16 11.46
C ASN A 149 -11.77 13.87 10.70
N PRO A 150 -10.82 13.05 11.22
CA PRO A 150 -10.38 11.83 10.57
C PRO A 150 -11.52 10.85 10.22
N ALA A 151 -12.61 10.84 10.98
CA ALA A 151 -13.78 10.00 10.69
C ALA A 151 -14.54 10.41 9.42
N SER A 152 -14.37 11.65 8.97
CA SER A 152 -14.94 12.17 7.72
C SER A 152 -13.95 12.19 6.56
N CYS A 153 -12.72 11.71 6.77
CA CYS A 153 -11.74 11.52 5.73
C CYS A 153 -12.04 10.19 5.01
N THR A 154 -12.81 10.29 3.93
CA THR A 154 -13.27 9.14 3.14
C THR A 154 -12.89 9.26 1.68
N ALA A 155 -12.83 8.11 1.01
CA ALA A 155 -12.75 7.98 -0.43
C ALA A 155 -13.82 7.01 -0.93
N THR A 156 -14.14 7.10 -2.21
CA THR A 156 -15.00 6.13 -2.91
C THR A 156 -14.14 5.41 -3.93
N CYS A 157 -14.22 4.08 -3.97
CA CYS A 157 -13.56 3.25 -4.95
C CYS A 157 -14.55 2.31 -5.66
N ASP A 158 -14.61 2.37 -7.00
CA ASP A 158 -15.58 1.67 -7.87
C ASP A 158 -14.99 0.47 -8.63
#